data_AF-A0A2E3XKZ3-F1
#
_entry.id   AF-A0A2E3XKZ3-F1
#
_cell.length_a   1.000
_cell.length_b   1.000
_cell.length_c   1.000
_cell.angle_alpha   90.00
_cell.angle_beta   90.00
_cell.angle_gamma   90.00
#
_symmetry.space_group_name_H-M   'P 1'
#
loop_
_entity.id
_entity.type
_entity.pdbx_description
1 polymer ?
#
loop_
_entity_poly.entity_id
_entity_poly.type
_entity_poly.pdbx_seq_one_letter_code
_entity_poly.pdbx_strand_id
1 'polypeptide(L)'
;MKSLAILFLTVLLLVSACTIQLRVEIDLAEDGSGQITAGIGLDEEARNQPALQNVEEALRISDLTSAGWEFESAGLGSDGREWFESTKSFTNPDELQKELNELTNSPEVFKDWKFSSEITNKTRDFAVSGVVDLTDGLNLFTDESLNNLLDEPPLGIAIETLEESLGTPINETVSLQIIINLPDQSNEEIIDIPLGEQRVVEVTGNNEHRVAQILDWVVLAVIALLVLSIILAILNWYLDRRYEQRQLQRRPSPIAQQIPGNETAGFQQPSTNTERLQLLVIDPYGTIFKEETTPLEHLKTFINNKEGNIDNEELLDIHRSGTMGKLTASEFWKQVGLTEIPDSLNREYVKSLQFRSGGKDFLKNLHKRGIAVSVVTNDFTEWSTQICEIYGLQGIHPWITSSDYGVRKPDPAILEILNRSSGIAYQSCLVLDTATNFLDTAQTLGMKTVHLNPEANKTDTNQKHPSVRRLNEFFKGQ
;
A
#
# COMPACT_ATOMS: atom_id res chain seq x y z
N MET A 1 -39.05 -8.17 -17.21
CA MET A 1 -37.60 -8.03 -16.99
C MET A 1 -37.20 -9.28 -16.25
N LYS A 2 -36.28 -10.07 -16.80
CA LYS A 2 -35.92 -11.36 -16.21
C LYS A 2 -34.98 -11.05 -15.05
N SER A 3 -35.44 -11.35 -13.83
CA SER A 3 -34.63 -11.21 -12.62
C SER A 3 -33.39 -12.08 -12.72
N LEU A 4 -32.29 -11.57 -12.18
CA LEU A 4 -31.01 -12.23 -12.04
C LEU A 4 -31.14 -13.31 -10.94
N ALA A 5 -31.74 -14.44 -11.29
CA ALA A 5 -31.99 -15.54 -10.36
C ALA A 5 -30.74 -16.43 -10.23
N ILE A 6 -29.71 -15.91 -9.57
CA ILE A 6 -28.48 -16.63 -9.26
C ILE A 6 -28.58 -17.15 -7.84
N LEU A 7 -29.36 -18.20 -7.64
CA LEU A 7 -29.18 -19.08 -6.48
C LEU A 7 -29.79 -20.46 -6.75
N PHE A 8 -29.29 -21.17 -7.76
CA PHE A 8 -29.70 -22.56 -7.97
C PHE A 8 -28.51 -23.50 -8.07
N LEU A 9 -28.03 -23.93 -6.90
CA LEU A 9 -27.76 -25.33 -6.52
C LEU A 9 -26.88 -25.44 -5.24
N THR A 10 -26.90 -24.47 -4.33
CA THR A 10 -25.99 -24.47 -3.16
C THR A 10 -26.55 -25.12 -1.90
N VAL A 11 -27.84 -25.42 -1.83
CA VAL A 11 -28.45 -25.75 -0.52
C VAL A 11 -28.47 -27.24 -0.20
N LEU A 12 -28.14 -28.12 -1.15
CA LEU A 12 -28.21 -29.56 -0.88
C LEU A 12 -27.07 -30.11 0.02
N LEU A 13 -26.09 -29.29 0.46
CA LEU A 13 -24.83 -29.80 1.04
C LEU A 13 -24.23 -28.96 2.19
N LEU A 14 -25.05 -28.32 3.04
CA LEU A 14 -24.58 -27.67 4.29
C LEU A 14 -24.27 -28.66 5.44
N VAL A 15 -24.12 -29.96 5.17
CA VAL A 15 -23.99 -31.02 6.20
C VAL A 15 -22.55 -31.21 6.70
N SER A 16 -21.60 -30.38 6.28
CA SER A 16 -20.22 -30.46 6.80
C SER A 16 -19.57 -29.08 6.80
N ALA A 17 -19.60 -28.38 7.96
CA ALA A 17 -18.76 -27.25 8.42
C ALA A 17 -18.31 -26.13 7.44
N CYS A 18 -18.86 -26.15 6.22
CA CYS A 18 -18.68 -25.24 5.12
C CYS A 18 -19.29 -23.89 5.49
N THR A 19 -18.44 -22.87 5.56
CA THR A 19 -18.86 -21.48 5.74
C THR A 19 -18.79 -20.76 4.41
N ILE A 20 -19.86 -20.05 4.08
CA ILE A 20 -19.96 -19.20 2.90
C ILE A 20 -20.06 -17.76 3.41
N GLN A 21 -19.27 -16.85 2.83
CA GLN A 21 -19.34 -15.42 3.11
C GLN A 21 -19.92 -14.69 1.90
N LEU A 22 -20.93 -13.85 2.11
CA LEU A 22 -21.41 -12.91 1.10
C LEU A 22 -20.77 -11.56 1.34
N ARG A 23 -20.41 -10.86 0.25
CA ARG A 23 -19.86 -9.51 0.30
C ARG A 23 -20.48 -8.63 -0.77
N VAL A 24 -20.72 -7.37 -0.42
CA VAL A 24 -20.96 -6.29 -1.37
C VAL A 24 -19.99 -5.16 -1.03
N GLU A 25 -19.09 -4.87 -1.97
CA GLU A 25 -18.13 -3.79 -1.90
C GLU A 25 -18.62 -2.62 -2.76
N ILE A 26 -18.52 -1.41 -2.21
CA ILE A 26 -18.95 -0.16 -2.84
C ILE A 26 -17.75 0.77 -2.84
N ASP A 27 -17.11 0.88 -4.00
CA ASP A 27 -16.02 1.81 -4.25
C ASP A 27 -16.56 3.10 -4.84
N LEU A 28 -16.25 4.22 -4.19
CA LEU A 28 -16.70 5.55 -4.61
C LEU A 28 -15.50 6.42 -4.98
N ALA A 29 -15.63 7.14 -6.10
CA ALA A 29 -14.70 8.16 -6.55
C ALA A 29 -15.14 9.57 -6.10
N GLU A 30 -14.23 10.55 -6.21
CA GLU A 30 -14.50 11.92 -5.74
C GLU A 30 -15.65 12.62 -6.46
N ASP A 31 -15.92 12.24 -7.71
CA ASP A 31 -16.99 12.79 -8.55
C ASP A 31 -18.34 12.07 -8.34
N GLY A 32 -18.37 11.05 -7.49
CA GLY A 32 -19.54 10.22 -7.20
C GLY A 32 -19.78 9.09 -8.20
N SER A 33 -18.91 8.90 -9.19
CA SER A 33 -18.83 7.64 -9.92
C SER A 33 -18.24 6.54 -9.03
N GLY A 34 -18.33 5.29 -9.46
CA GLY A 34 -17.83 4.18 -8.66
C GLY A 34 -18.07 2.82 -9.27
N GLN A 35 -17.83 1.79 -8.47
CA GLN A 35 -18.12 0.41 -8.80
C GLN A 35 -18.73 -0.32 -7.62
N ILE A 36 -19.58 -1.30 -7.93
CA ILE A 36 -20.14 -2.25 -6.97
C ILE A 36 -19.58 -3.61 -7.31
N THR A 37 -19.02 -4.29 -6.32
CA THR A 37 -18.55 -5.67 -6.45
C THR A 37 -19.34 -6.57 -5.50
N ALA A 38 -20.07 -7.53 -6.04
CA ALA A 38 -20.76 -8.55 -5.28
C ALA A 38 -19.97 -9.85 -5.33
N GLY A 39 -19.70 -10.44 -4.16
CA GLY A 39 -18.80 -11.58 -4.04
C GLY A 39 -19.36 -12.70 -3.16
N ILE A 40 -18.99 -13.94 -3.51
CA ILE A 40 -19.22 -15.14 -2.72
C ILE A 40 -17.86 -15.76 -2.39
N GLY A 41 -17.55 -15.86 -1.09
CA GLY A 41 -16.33 -16.42 -0.56
C GLY A 41 -16.54 -17.82 0.00
N LEU A 42 -15.88 -18.82 -0.59
CA LEU A 42 -15.96 -20.23 -0.20
C LEU A 42 -14.73 -20.63 0.62
N ASP A 43 -14.92 -21.21 1.81
CA ASP A 43 -13.80 -21.75 2.58
C ASP A 43 -13.22 -23.06 1.98
N GLU A 44 -12.20 -23.62 2.61
CA GLU A 44 -11.58 -24.87 2.14
C GLU A 44 -12.56 -26.04 2.05
N GLU A 45 -13.49 -26.17 2.99
CA GLU A 45 -14.44 -27.28 3.02
C GLU A 45 -15.53 -27.10 1.96
N ALA A 46 -16.00 -25.87 1.75
CA ALA A 46 -16.94 -25.47 0.72
C ALA A 46 -16.43 -25.78 -0.68
N ARG A 47 -15.18 -25.41 -0.97
CA ARG A 47 -14.56 -25.57 -2.31
C ARG A 47 -14.37 -27.03 -2.70
N ASN A 48 -14.14 -27.89 -1.70
CA ASN A 48 -13.95 -29.31 -1.93
C ASN A 48 -15.28 -30.05 -2.19
N GLN A 49 -16.43 -29.39 -2.07
CA GLN A 49 -17.72 -29.99 -2.37
C GLN A 49 -17.86 -30.25 -3.88
N PRO A 50 -18.25 -31.47 -4.31
CA PRO A 50 -18.41 -31.81 -5.73
C PRO A 50 -19.34 -30.87 -6.50
N ALA A 51 -20.37 -30.33 -5.85
CA ALA A 51 -21.31 -29.38 -6.45
C ALA A 51 -20.68 -28.00 -6.75
N LEU A 52 -19.57 -27.67 -6.09
CA LEU A 52 -18.88 -26.38 -6.17
C LEU A 52 -17.51 -26.50 -6.87
N GLN A 53 -17.16 -27.68 -7.44
CA GLN A 53 -15.92 -27.84 -8.21
C GLN A 53 -15.95 -27.12 -9.56
N ASN A 54 -17.15 -26.81 -10.09
CA ASN A 54 -17.32 -26.06 -11.33
C ASN A 54 -18.34 -24.94 -11.13
N VAL A 55 -17.96 -23.95 -10.30
CA VAL A 55 -18.82 -22.84 -9.89
C VAL A 55 -19.36 -22.05 -11.08
N GLU A 56 -18.57 -21.87 -12.14
CA GLU A 56 -18.98 -21.11 -13.32
C GLU A 56 -20.15 -21.76 -14.08
N GLU A 57 -20.10 -23.09 -14.25
CA GLU A 57 -21.22 -23.85 -14.84
C GLU A 57 -22.44 -23.89 -13.91
N ALA A 58 -22.21 -23.90 -12.60
CA ALA A 58 -23.27 -23.92 -11.60
C ALA A 58 -24.01 -22.57 -11.49
N LEU A 59 -23.30 -21.44 -11.54
CA LEU A 59 -23.85 -20.10 -11.32
C LEU A 59 -24.56 -19.49 -12.54
N ARG A 60 -24.50 -20.12 -13.73
CA ARG A 60 -25.17 -19.65 -14.95
C ARG A 60 -24.97 -18.15 -15.25
N ILE A 61 -23.72 -17.71 -15.25
CA ILE A 61 -23.22 -16.32 -15.37
C ILE A 61 -23.74 -15.51 -16.58
N SER A 62 -24.37 -16.16 -17.57
CA SER A 62 -24.90 -15.49 -18.78
C SER A 62 -25.85 -14.31 -18.52
N ASP A 63 -26.59 -14.35 -17.41
CA ASP A 63 -27.51 -13.28 -17.01
C ASP A 63 -26.79 -12.08 -16.41
N LEU A 64 -25.72 -12.29 -15.63
CA LEU A 64 -24.80 -11.24 -15.14
C LEU A 64 -24.26 -10.43 -16.30
N THR A 65 -23.66 -11.11 -17.27
CA THR A 65 -23.08 -10.43 -18.44
C THR A 65 -24.15 -9.68 -19.24
N SER A 66 -25.37 -10.21 -19.33
CA SER A 66 -26.49 -9.55 -20.02
C SER A 66 -27.00 -8.32 -19.27
N ALA A 67 -26.87 -8.29 -17.94
CA ALA A 67 -27.19 -7.15 -17.08
C ALA A 67 -26.04 -6.14 -16.97
N GLY A 68 -24.88 -6.43 -17.57
CA GLY A 68 -23.71 -5.55 -17.58
C GLY A 68 -22.77 -5.75 -16.39
N TRP A 69 -22.87 -6.89 -15.70
CA TRP A 69 -21.94 -7.32 -14.67
C TRP A 69 -20.79 -8.13 -15.28
N GLU A 70 -19.56 -7.83 -14.86
CA GLU A 70 -18.35 -8.55 -15.23
C GLU A 70 -18.01 -9.55 -14.13
N PHE A 71 -18.00 -10.85 -14.46
CA PHE A 71 -17.71 -11.92 -13.52
C PHE A 71 -16.23 -12.31 -13.58
N GLU A 72 -15.62 -12.53 -12.41
CA GLU A 72 -14.27 -13.05 -12.29
C GLU A 72 -14.12 -14.04 -11.12
N SER A 73 -13.17 -14.97 -11.28
CA SER A 73 -12.66 -15.79 -10.18
C SER A 73 -11.45 -15.08 -9.58
N ALA A 74 -11.67 -14.34 -8.49
CA ALA A 74 -10.65 -13.57 -7.78
C ALA A 74 -9.63 -14.47 -7.06
N GLY A 75 -9.93 -15.76 -6.91
CA GLY A 75 -9.03 -16.77 -6.35
C GLY A 75 -8.95 -16.71 -4.82
N LEU A 76 -7.88 -17.27 -4.25
CA LEU A 76 -7.72 -17.38 -2.80
C LEU A 76 -7.38 -16.01 -2.16
N GLY A 77 -8.33 -15.47 -1.41
CA GLY A 77 -8.18 -14.25 -0.63
C GLY A 77 -7.32 -14.41 0.62
N SER A 78 -6.95 -13.27 1.23
CA SER A 78 -6.13 -13.23 2.45
C SER A 78 -6.82 -13.80 3.70
N ASP A 79 -8.14 -13.96 3.64
CA ASP A 79 -9.00 -14.59 4.63
C ASP A 79 -9.05 -16.13 4.49
N GLY A 80 -8.36 -16.69 3.49
CA GLY A 80 -8.33 -18.12 3.23
C GLY A 80 -9.54 -18.66 2.46
N ARG A 81 -10.42 -17.77 1.98
CA ARG A 81 -11.57 -18.12 1.13
C ARG A 81 -11.21 -17.96 -0.35
N GLU A 82 -11.79 -18.77 -1.21
CA GLU A 82 -11.77 -18.50 -2.66
C GLU A 82 -12.97 -17.62 -3.02
N TRP A 83 -12.71 -16.53 -3.72
CA TRP A 83 -13.69 -15.52 -4.04
C TRP A 83 -14.10 -15.60 -5.51
N PHE A 84 -15.42 -15.55 -5.72
CA PHE A 84 -16.06 -15.42 -7.02
C PHE A 84 -16.84 -14.11 -7.00
N GLU A 85 -16.49 -13.19 -7.88
CA GLU A 85 -16.91 -11.79 -7.79
C GLU A 85 -17.56 -11.34 -9.10
N SER A 86 -18.51 -10.41 -8.98
CA SER A 86 -19.16 -9.75 -10.09
C SER A 86 -19.15 -8.26 -9.86
N THR A 87 -18.61 -7.53 -10.83
CA THR A 87 -18.38 -6.08 -10.72
C THR A 87 -19.20 -5.32 -11.74
N LYS A 88 -19.75 -4.17 -11.32
CA LYS A 88 -20.45 -3.24 -12.21
C LYS A 88 -20.14 -1.80 -11.84
N SER A 89 -19.72 -1.03 -12.82
CA SER A 89 -19.44 0.40 -12.67
C SER A 89 -20.67 1.27 -12.88
N PHE A 90 -20.72 2.40 -12.18
CA PHE A 90 -21.71 3.45 -12.36
C PHE A 90 -21.03 4.81 -12.48
N THR A 91 -21.67 5.73 -13.21
CA THR A 91 -21.05 7.03 -13.56
C THR A 91 -21.61 8.22 -12.79
N ASN A 92 -22.77 8.06 -12.19
CA ASN A 92 -23.43 9.10 -11.37
C ASN A 92 -23.87 8.50 -10.04
N PRO A 93 -23.71 9.20 -8.90
CA PRO A 93 -24.19 8.72 -7.60
C PRO A 93 -25.69 8.37 -7.56
N ASP A 94 -26.52 8.97 -8.42
CA ASP A 94 -27.95 8.62 -8.53
C ASP A 94 -28.18 7.18 -9.03
N GLU A 95 -27.20 6.58 -9.70
CA GLU A 95 -27.26 5.22 -10.21
C GLU A 95 -27.01 4.18 -9.10
N LEU A 96 -26.29 4.54 -8.02
CA LEU A 96 -25.91 3.63 -6.93
C LEU A 96 -27.08 2.79 -6.41
N GLN A 97 -28.19 3.44 -6.05
CA GLN A 97 -29.39 2.77 -5.55
C GLN A 97 -30.00 1.83 -6.60
N LYS A 98 -29.98 2.23 -7.88
CA LYS A 98 -30.52 1.41 -8.97
C LYS A 98 -29.68 0.15 -9.17
N GLU A 99 -28.35 0.28 -9.13
CA GLU A 99 -27.44 -0.84 -9.32
C GLU A 99 -27.45 -1.80 -8.12
N LEU A 100 -27.52 -1.29 -6.87
CA LEU A 100 -27.70 -2.14 -5.68
C LEU A 100 -28.99 -2.95 -5.70
N ASN A 101 -30.07 -2.40 -6.29
CA ASN A 101 -31.33 -3.12 -6.46
C ASN A 101 -31.24 -4.29 -7.45
N GLU A 102 -30.20 -4.38 -8.27
CA GLU A 102 -30.00 -5.53 -9.15
C GLU A 102 -29.45 -6.75 -8.40
N LEU A 103 -28.87 -6.58 -7.21
CA LEU A 103 -28.23 -7.64 -6.43
C LEU A 103 -29.23 -8.60 -5.78
N THR A 104 -30.49 -8.19 -5.62
CA THR A 104 -31.52 -8.99 -4.96
C THR A 104 -32.85 -8.88 -5.68
N ASN A 105 -33.73 -9.85 -5.46
CA ASN A 105 -35.08 -9.83 -6.05
C ASN A 105 -36.04 -8.85 -5.36
N SER A 106 -35.63 -8.26 -4.24
CA SER A 106 -36.44 -7.33 -3.46
C SER A 106 -35.77 -5.96 -3.39
N PRO A 107 -36.37 -4.91 -3.97
CA PRO A 107 -35.84 -3.55 -3.84
C PRO A 107 -35.89 -3.04 -2.39
N GLU A 108 -36.48 -3.80 -1.47
CA GLU A 108 -36.54 -3.47 -0.06
C GLU A 108 -35.26 -3.84 0.70
N VAL A 109 -34.33 -4.62 0.09
CA VAL A 109 -33.06 -4.99 0.74
C VAL A 109 -32.16 -3.79 0.87
N PHE A 110 -31.84 -3.11 -0.23
CA PHE A 110 -31.02 -1.92 -0.23
C PHE A 110 -31.92 -0.69 -0.36
N LYS A 111 -32.08 0.08 0.71
CA LYS A 111 -32.99 1.24 0.74
C LYS A 111 -32.26 2.55 0.99
N ASP A 112 -32.74 3.60 0.33
CA ASP A 112 -32.31 4.99 0.51
C ASP A 112 -30.79 5.22 0.39
N TRP A 113 -30.11 4.43 -0.45
CA TRP A 113 -28.68 4.56 -0.70
C TRP A 113 -28.37 5.84 -1.47
N LYS A 114 -27.54 6.69 -0.85
CA LYS A 114 -27.15 7.99 -1.38
C LYS A 114 -25.69 8.25 -1.08
N PHE A 115 -25.03 8.85 -2.06
CA PHE A 115 -23.72 9.45 -1.91
C PHE A 115 -23.86 10.97 -1.96
N SER A 116 -23.15 11.65 -1.07
CA SER A 116 -23.03 13.10 -1.07
C SER A 116 -21.58 13.50 -0.90
N SER A 117 -21.19 14.57 -1.57
CA SER A 117 -19.90 15.22 -1.35
C SER A 117 -20.12 16.72 -1.16
N GLU A 118 -19.57 17.26 -0.08
CA GLU A 118 -19.62 18.69 0.21
C GLU A 118 -18.21 19.25 0.25
N ILE A 119 -17.99 20.34 -0.48
CA ILE A 119 -16.74 21.09 -0.41
C ILE A 119 -16.91 22.14 0.68
N THR A 120 -16.23 21.98 1.80
CA THR A 120 -16.03 23.06 2.77
C THR A 120 -14.76 23.84 2.42
N ASN A 121 -14.52 25.00 3.05
CA ASN A 121 -13.47 25.95 2.65
C ASN A 121 -12.04 25.37 2.57
N LYS A 122 -11.77 24.19 3.15
CA LYS A 122 -10.45 23.54 3.16
C LYS A 122 -10.46 22.02 2.96
N THR A 123 -11.62 21.36 3.05
CA THR A 123 -11.77 19.90 2.97
C THR A 123 -12.93 19.54 2.05
N ARG A 124 -12.84 18.36 1.43
CA ARG A 124 -14.00 17.74 0.78
C ARG A 124 -14.47 16.62 1.70
N ASP A 125 -15.70 16.75 2.17
CA ASP A 125 -16.32 15.77 3.04
C ASP A 125 -17.20 14.86 2.17
N PHE A 126 -17.08 13.56 2.38
CA PHE A 126 -17.84 12.52 1.69
C PHE A 126 -18.75 11.83 2.68
N ALA A 127 -19.97 11.53 2.28
CA ALA A 127 -20.86 10.70 3.06
C ALA A 127 -21.64 9.77 2.14
N VAL A 128 -21.65 8.48 2.50
CA VAL A 128 -22.55 7.48 1.93
C VAL A 128 -23.44 6.96 3.03
N SER A 129 -24.73 6.88 2.74
CA SER A 129 -25.73 6.40 3.69
C SER A 129 -26.75 5.53 2.97
N GLY A 130 -27.23 4.50 3.65
CA GLY A 130 -28.30 3.65 3.18
C GLY A 130 -28.76 2.69 4.27
N VAL A 131 -29.71 1.85 3.92
CA VAL A 131 -30.25 0.82 4.79
C VAL A 131 -30.09 -0.51 4.09
N VAL A 132 -29.65 -1.51 4.84
CA VAL A 132 -29.65 -2.91 4.40
C VAL A 132 -30.63 -3.66 5.29
N ASP A 133 -31.62 -4.26 4.67
CA ASP A 133 -32.70 -4.98 5.34
C ASP A 133 -32.69 -6.45 4.91
N LEU A 134 -32.17 -7.30 5.78
CA LEU A 134 -32.11 -8.75 5.56
C LEU A 134 -33.21 -9.49 6.33
N THR A 135 -34.23 -8.80 6.84
CA THR A 135 -35.27 -9.39 7.72
C THR A 135 -36.11 -10.48 7.04
N ASP A 136 -36.29 -10.42 5.72
CA ASP A 136 -36.95 -11.46 4.93
C ASP A 136 -36.14 -12.76 4.79
N GLY A 137 -34.89 -12.75 5.29
CA GLY A 137 -34.05 -13.93 5.39
C GLY A 137 -33.70 -14.55 4.04
N LEU A 138 -33.78 -15.88 3.94
CA LEU A 138 -33.44 -16.61 2.72
C LEU A 138 -34.44 -16.40 1.58
N ASN A 139 -35.62 -15.83 1.87
CA ASN A 139 -36.60 -15.51 0.83
C ASN A 139 -36.10 -14.40 -0.12
N LEU A 140 -35.08 -13.64 0.30
CA LEU A 140 -34.44 -12.61 -0.52
C LEU A 140 -33.71 -13.17 -1.75
N PHE A 141 -33.32 -14.44 -1.70
CA PHE A 141 -32.52 -15.10 -2.73
C PHE A 141 -33.33 -16.09 -3.57
N THR A 142 -34.66 -16.11 -3.42
CA THR A 142 -35.56 -16.92 -4.23
C THR A 142 -36.54 -16.03 -5.02
N ASP A 143 -37.27 -16.63 -5.95
CA ASP A 143 -38.37 -15.99 -6.66
C ASP A 143 -39.59 -16.92 -6.73
N GLU A 144 -40.74 -16.40 -7.17
CA GLU A 144 -41.98 -17.19 -7.26
C GLU A 144 -41.85 -18.38 -8.22
N SER A 145 -41.14 -18.22 -9.33
CA SER A 145 -40.93 -19.30 -10.29
C SER A 145 -40.07 -20.41 -9.69
N LEU A 146 -39.07 -20.02 -8.90
CA LEU A 146 -38.15 -20.89 -8.20
C LEU A 146 -38.83 -21.64 -7.05
N ASN A 147 -39.58 -20.92 -6.22
CA ASN A 147 -40.37 -21.50 -5.14
C ASN A 147 -41.38 -22.53 -5.66
N ASN A 148 -41.94 -22.33 -6.86
CA ASN A 148 -42.84 -23.30 -7.48
C ASN A 148 -42.11 -24.56 -8.01
N LEU A 149 -40.79 -24.53 -8.15
CA LEU A 149 -39.96 -25.66 -8.58
C LEU A 149 -39.35 -26.44 -7.42
N LEU A 150 -39.34 -25.87 -6.22
CA LEU A 150 -38.77 -26.47 -5.02
C LEU A 150 -39.83 -27.22 -4.23
N ASP A 151 -39.52 -28.45 -3.81
CA ASP A 151 -40.41 -29.23 -2.95
C ASP A 151 -40.61 -28.56 -1.58
N GLU A 152 -39.56 -27.95 -1.03
CA GLU A 152 -39.59 -27.18 0.23
C GLU A 152 -38.87 -25.82 0.07
N PRO A 153 -39.59 -24.76 -0.35
CA PRO A 153 -39.03 -23.41 -0.47
C PRO A 153 -38.53 -22.82 0.88
N PRO A 154 -37.53 -21.93 0.88
CA PRO A 154 -36.86 -21.31 -0.28
C PRO A 154 -35.67 -22.10 -0.82
N LEU A 155 -35.35 -23.26 -0.23
CA LEU A 155 -34.07 -23.95 -0.44
C LEU A 155 -34.19 -25.36 -1.06
N GLY A 156 -35.41 -25.88 -1.18
CA GLY A 156 -35.69 -27.26 -1.56
C GLY A 156 -35.59 -28.27 -0.42
N ILE A 157 -35.22 -27.82 0.78
CA ILE A 157 -35.14 -28.60 2.01
C ILE A 157 -35.62 -27.76 3.20
N ALA A 158 -36.21 -28.42 4.18
CA ALA A 158 -36.71 -27.81 5.40
C ALA A 158 -35.58 -27.13 6.17
N ILE A 159 -35.81 -25.87 6.54
CA ILE A 159 -34.86 -25.05 7.29
C ILE A 159 -34.51 -25.72 8.62
N GLU A 160 -35.49 -26.37 9.27
CA GLU A 160 -35.27 -27.07 10.54
C GLU A 160 -34.24 -28.21 10.39
N THR A 161 -34.22 -28.90 9.25
CA THR A 161 -33.27 -29.98 8.97
C THR A 161 -31.86 -29.44 8.80
N LEU A 162 -31.74 -28.23 8.21
CA LEU A 162 -30.48 -27.52 8.07
C LEU A 162 -29.97 -27.01 9.41
N GLU A 163 -30.82 -26.36 10.21
CA GLU A 163 -30.46 -25.84 11.52
C GLU A 163 -30.05 -26.96 12.49
N GLU A 164 -30.72 -28.12 12.43
CA GLU A 164 -30.31 -29.31 13.18
C GLU A 164 -28.91 -29.79 12.77
N SER A 165 -28.58 -29.72 11.47
CA SER A 165 -27.27 -30.12 10.94
C SER A 165 -26.16 -29.11 11.28
N LEU A 166 -26.48 -27.81 11.26
CA LEU A 166 -25.56 -26.71 11.58
C LEU A 166 -25.37 -26.53 13.09
N GLY A 167 -26.31 -27.01 13.90
CA GLY A 167 -26.32 -26.82 15.36
C GLY A 167 -26.55 -25.37 15.79
N THR A 168 -26.85 -24.48 14.85
CA THR A 168 -27.14 -23.06 15.05
C THR A 168 -28.21 -22.61 14.05
N PRO A 169 -29.01 -21.59 14.41
CA PRO A 169 -29.95 -20.98 13.47
C PRO A 169 -29.26 -20.48 12.20
N ILE A 170 -29.93 -20.62 11.05
CA ILE A 170 -29.33 -20.27 9.76
C ILE A 170 -29.05 -18.76 9.64
N ASN A 171 -29.85 -17.95 10.33
CA ASN A 171 -29.72 -16.50 10.41
C ASN A 171 -28.48 -16.05 11.19
N GLU A 172 -27.94 -16.90 12.07
CA GLU A 172 -26.68 -16.65 12.80
C GLU A 172 -25.44 -17.13 12.03
N THR A 173 -25.63 -18.00 11.03
CA THR A 173 -24.53 -18.60 10.26
C THR A 173 -24.21 -17.80 9.00
N VAL A 174 -25.23 -17.22 8.35
CA VAL A 174 -25.08 -16.46 7.10
C VAL A 174 -25.09 -14.96 7.41
N SER A 175 -24.06 -14.26 6.95
CA SER A 175 -23.98 -12.80 7.04
C SER A 175 -23.62 -12.19 5.68
N LEU A 176 -24.08 -10.95 5.48
CA LEU A 176 -23.69 -10.10 4.37
C LEU A 176 -22.69 -9.07 4.87
N GLN A 177 -21.50 -9.07 4.29
CA GLN A 177 -20.47 -8.08 4.57
C GLN A 177 -20.60 -6.92 3.58
N ILE A 178 -20.86 -5.71 4.09
CA ILE A 178 -20.84 -4.49 3.29
C ILE A 178 -19.49 -3.82 3.49
N ILE A 179 -18.74 -3.62 2.40
CA ILE A 179 -17.47 -2.89 2.40
C ILE A 179 -17.67 -1.58 1.67
N ILE A 180 -17.26 -0.48 2.29
CA ILE A 180 -17.36 0.86 1.71
C ILE A 180 -15.97 1.47 1.65
N ASN A 181 -15.58 1.84 0.43
CA ASN A 181 -14.32 2.53 0.15
C ASN A 181 -14.62 3.95 -0.32
N LEU A 182 -14.37 4.91 0.57
CA LEU A 182 -14.50 6.33 0.26
C LEU A 182 -13.21 6.89 -0.36
N PRO A 183 -13.31 7.95 -1.19
CA PRO A 183 -12.14 8.57 -1.81
C PRO A 183 -11.11 9.04 -0.79
N ASP A 184 -9.82 8.83 -1.10
CA ASP A 184 -8.67 9.27 -0.31
C ASP A 184 -8.64 8.79 1.16
N GLN A 185 -9.41 7.74 1.48
CA GLN A 185 -9.33 7.04 2.76
C GLN A 185 -8.45 5.80 2.65
N SER A 186 -7.54 5.64 3.61
CA SER A 186 -6.61 4.49 3.64
C SER A 186 -7.24 3.22 4.20
N ASN A 187 -8.44 3.31 4.78
CA ASN A 187 -9.10 2.22 5.46
C ASN A 187 -10.48 2.00 4.83
N GLU A 188 -10.75 0.73 4.55
CA GLU A 188 -12.06 0.23 4.14
C GLU A 188 -12.96 0.16 5.39
N GLU A 189 -14.22 0.59 5.26
CA GLU A 189 -15.22 0.44 6.33
C GLU A 189 -16.01 -0.83 6.09
N ILE A 190 -15.89 -1.79 7.02
CA ILE A 190 -16.46 -3.13 6.91
C ILE A 190 -17.61 -3.27 7.91
N ILE A 191 -18.78 -3.62 7.41
CA ILE A 191 -20.01 -3.76 8.19
C ILE A 191 -20.62 -5.13 7.93
N ASP A 192 -20.54 -6.01 8.92
CA ASP A 192 -21.18 -7.33 8.85
C ASP A 192 -22.63 -7.24 9.32
N ILE A 193 -23.55 -7.76 8.51
CA ILE A 193 -25.00 -7.76 8.75
C ILE A 193 -25.49 -9.20 8.73
N PRO A 194 -25.86 -9.77 9.89
CA PRO A 194 -26.47 -11.10 9.94
C PRO A 194 -27.76 -11.15 9.13
N LEU A 195 -28.03 -12.31 8.53
CA LEU A 195 -29.30 -12.54 7.88
C LEU A 195 -30.44 -12.42 8.92
N GLY A 196 -31.59 -11.87 8.54
CA GLY A 196 -32.70 -11.61 9.48
C GLY A 196 -32.60 -10.28 10.25
N GLU A 197 -31.50 -9.52 10.11
CA GLU A 197 -31.34 -8.19 10.71
C GLU A 197 -31.49 -7.06 9.69
N GLN A 198 -31.80 -5.87 10.20
CA GLN A 198 -31.76 -4.62 9.43
C GLN A 198 -30.74 -3.69 10.06
N ARG A 199 -29.93 -3.03 9.22
CA ARG A 199 -28.93 -2.06 9.68
C ARG A 199 -28.92 -0.80 8.84
N VAL A 200 -28.80 0.33 9.52
CA VAL A 200 -28.50 1.62 8.88
C VAL A 200 -26.98 1.69 8.70
N VAL A 201 -26.56 1.95 7.47
CA VAL A 201 -25.18 2.15 7.08
C VAL A 201 -24.97 3.63 6.87
N GLU A 202 -24.04 4.23 7.60
CA GLU A 202 -23.64 5.62 7.44
C GLU A 202 -22.12 5.68 7.59
N VAL A 203 -21.44 6.01 6.50
CA VAL A 203 -19.99 6.11 6.44
C VAL A 203 -19.62 7.48 5.95
N THR A 204 -18.78 8.17 6.71
CA THR A 204 -18.31 9.51 6.41
C THR A 204 -16.80 9.54 6.30
N GLY A 205 -16.28 10.27 5.33
CA GLY A 205 -14.86 10.48 5.13
C GLY A 205 -14.52 11.93 4.84
N ASN A 206 -13.26 12.30 5.03
CA ASN A 206 -12.76 13.61 4.70
C ASN A 206 -11.49 13.52 3.87
N ASN A 207 -11.38 14.39 2.87
CA ASN A 207 -10.15 14.65 2.15
C ASN A 207 -9.60 16.01 2.61
N GLU A 208 -8.58 15.97 3.47
CA GLU A 208 -7.76 17.14 3.75
C GLU A 208 -6.78 17.33 2.60
N HIS A 209 -7.00 18.33 1.75
CA HIS A 209 -5.97 18.79 0.83
C HIS A 209 -4.74 19.23 1.65
N ARG A 210 -3.72 18.36 1.75
CA ARG A 210 -2.42 18.61 2.40
C ARG A 210 -1.78 19.94 1.96
N VAL A 211 -2.13 20.43 0.77
CA VAL A 211 -1.72 21.72 0.21
C VAL A 211 -2.18 22.90 1.09
N ALA A 212 -3.40 22.86 1.64
CA ALA A 212 -3.94 23.93 2.48
C ALA A 212 -3.23 24.02 3.84
N GLN A 213 -2.85 22.87 4.43
CA GLN A 213 -2.03 22.85 5.65
C GLN A 213 -0.60 23.34 5.39
N ILE A 214 0.04 22.92 4.30
CA ILE A 214 1.40 23.38 3.95
C ILE A 214 1.43 24.90 3.75
N LEU A 215 0.41 25.48 3.08
CA LEU A 215 0.31 26.93 2.88
C LEU A 215 0.22 27.69 4.21
N ASP A 216 -0.54 27.20 5.19
CA ASP A 216 -0.65 27.86 6.51
C ASP A 216 0.71 27.87 7.25
N TRP A 217 1.46 26.76 7.23
CA TRP A 217 2.80 26.69 7.82
C TRP A 217 3.83 27.56 7.08
N VAL A 218 3.75 27.63 5.76
CA VAL A 218 4.62 28.48 4.93
C VAL A 218 4.37 29.96 5.23
N VAL A 219 3.11 30.40 5.31
CA VAL A 219 2.76 31.79 5.68
C VAL A 219 3.29 32.13 7.07
N LEU A 220 3.13 31.23 8.04
CA LEU A 220 3.66 31.39 9.40
C LEU A 220 5.19 31.51 9.42
N ALA A 221 5.88 30.66 8.64
CA ALA A 221 7.34 30.71 8.51
C ALA A 221 7.82 32.02 7.86
N VAL A 222 7.13 32.51 6.83
CA VAL A 222 7.44 33.80 6.20
C VAL A 222 7.27 34.96 7.18
N ILE A 223 6.18 34.98 7.96
CA ILE A 223 5.97 36.00 9.00
C ILE A 223 7.08 35.94 10.06
N ALA A 224 7.45 34.74 10.52
CA ALA A 224 8.52 34.57 11.51
C ALA A 224 9.87 35.06 11.00
N LEU A 225 10.21 34.78 9.73
CA LEU A 225 11.44 35.30 9.10
C LEU A 225 11.44 36.82 8.97
N LEU A 226 10.29 37.43 8.67
CA LEU A 226 10.15 38.88 8.58
C LEU A 226 10.36 39.53 9.96
N VAL A 227 9.77 38.96 11.01
CA VAL A 227 9.97 39.41 12.40
C VAL A 227 11.44 39.25 12.82
N LEU A 228 12.08 38.12 12.50
CA LEU A 228 13.49 37.89 12.80
C LEU A 228 14.40 38.90 12.07
N SER A 229 14.10 39.21 10.81
CA SER A 229 14.82 40.21 10.03
C SER A 229 14.75 41.60 10.68
N ILE A 230 13.56 42.00 11.14
CA ILE A 230 13.35 43.27 11.86
C ILE A 230 14.15 43.30 13.17
N ILE A 231 14.14 42.22 13.94
CA ILE A 231 14.91 42.11 15.18
C ILE A 231 16.42 42.26 14.91
N LEU A 232 16.93 41.58 13.89
CA LEU A 232 18.35 41.66 13.52
C LEU A 232 18.73 43.07 13.05
N ALA A 233 17.86 43.74 12.29
CA ALA A 233 18.08 45.12 11.88
C ALA A 233 18.15 46.08 13.08
N ILE A 234 17.25 45.92 14.05
CA ILE A 234 17.24 46.71 15.30
C ILE A 234 18.50 46.43 16.13
N LEU A 235 18.89 45.16 16.24
CA LEU A 235 20.08 44.75 16.99
C LEU A 235 21.36 45.33 16.36
N ASN A 236 21.47 45.26 15.03
CA ASN A 236 22.61 45.78 14.30
C ASN A 236 22.70 47.31 14.43
N TRP A 237 21.56 48.01 14.30
CA TRP A 237 21.47 49.46 14.54
C TRP A 237 21.90 49.85 15.96
N TYR A 238 21.50 49.06 16.96
CA TYR A 238 21.90 49.30 18.36
C TYR A 238 23.40 49.07 18.59
N LEU A 239 23.97 48.05 17.95
CA LEU A 239 25.40 47.74 18.03
C LEU A 239 26.24 48.81 17.33
N ASP A 240 25.88 49.25 16.12
CA ASP A 240 26.58 50.32 15.41
C ASP A 240 26.61 51.62 16.21
N ARG A 241 25.49 51.98 16.84
CA ARG A 241 25.40 53.15 17.72
C ARG A 241 26.32 53.04 18.94
N ARG A 242 26.60 51.82 19.44
CA ARG A 242 27.58 51.56 20.50
C ARG A 242 29.02 51.53 19.99
N TYR A 243 29.25 51.08 18.76
CA TYR A 243 30.58 51.02 18.16
C TYR A 243 31.12 52.41 17.84
N GLU A 244 30.29 53.33 17.34
CA GLU A 244 30.71 54.73 17.12
C GLU A 244 31.10 55.44 18.43
N GLN A 245 30.48 55.08 19.56
CA GLN A 245 30.85 55.64 20.87
C GLN A 245 32.21 55.16 21.40
N ARG A 246 32.81 54.11 20.83
CA ARG A 246 34.04 53.47 21.37
C ARG A 246 35.31 53.70 20.53
N GLN A 247 35.24 54.37 19.38
CA GLN A 247 36.43 54.70 18.58
C GLN A 247 37.01 56.09 18.91
N LEU A 248 37.73 56.20 20.02
CA LEU A 248 38.82 57.17 20.15
C LEU A 248 40.05 56.46 20.71
N GLN A 249 41.19 56.67 20.03
CA GLN A 249 42.55 56.20 20.30
C GLN A 249 42.99 54.88 19.64
N ARG A 250 43.59 55.01 18.44
CA ARG A 250 44.60 54.05 17.93
C ARG A 250 45.99 54.67 18.10
N ARG A 251 46.91 53.96 18.78
CA ARG A 251 48.37 54.16 18.70
C ARG A 251 48.97 53.09 17.77
N PRO A 252 50.04 53.38 17.01
CA PRO A 252 50.62 52.44 16.06
C PRO A 252 51.54 51.41 16.75
N SER A 253 51.58 50.21 16.17
CA SER A 253 52.39 49.05 16.60
C SER A 253 53.78 49.03 15.92
N PRO A 254 54.81 48.46 16.56
CA PRO A 254 56.09 48.19 15.91
C PRO A 254 56.11 46.81 15.24
N ILE A 255 56.85 46.76 14.14
CA ILE A 255 57.15 45.63 13.26
C ILE A 255 58.24 44.76 13.89
N ALA A 256 57.99 43.45 14.01
CA ALA A 256 59.03 42.43 14.03
C ALA A 256 58.46 41.00 13.93
N GLN A 257 59.10 40.23 13.03
CA GLN A 257 59.21 38.76 13.00
C GLN A 257 58.17 37.95 12.21
N GLN A 258 58.38 37.94 10.88
CA GLN A 258 58.26 36.74 10.05
C GLN A 258 59.42 35.77 10.37
N ILE A 259 59.11 34.54 10.78
CA ILE A 259 59.85 33.32 10.40
C ILE A 259 58.80 32.24 10.06
N PRO A 260 58.95 31.47 8.97
CA PRO A 260 57.95 30.53 8.47
C PRO A 260 58.14 29.11 9.05
N GLY A 261 57.03 28.41 9.29
CA GLY A 261 56.99 26.96 9.47
C GLY A 261 56.74 26.47 10.90
N ASN A 262 55.47 26.31 11.27
CA ASN A 262 54.95 25.04 11.79
C ASN A 262 53.42 25.13 11.79
N GLU A 263 52.78 24.47 10.84
CA GLU A 263 51.33 24.35 10.79
C GLU A 263 50.86 23.55 12.00
N THR A 264 50.28 24.24 12.99
CA THR A 264 49.39 23.57 13.92
C THR A 264 48.04 23.48 13.21
N ALA A 265 47.86 22.42 12.42
CA ALA A 265 46.55 21.97 12.00
C ALA A 265 45.72 21.74 13.27
N GLY A 266 44.79 22.65 13.54
CA GLY A 266 43.83 22.49 14.60
C GLY A 266 42.97 21.27 14.29
N PHE A 267 43.25 20.16 14.96
CA PHE A 267 42.32 19.05 15.09
C PHE A 267 41.01 19.62 15.67
N GLN A 268 39.99 19.75 14.83
CA GLN A 268 38.62 19.84 15.30
C GLN A 268 38.32 18.54 16.03
N GLN A 269 38.15 18.64 17.35
CA GLN A 269 37.71 17.53 18.19
C GLN A 269 36.36 17.01 17.68
N PRO A 270 36.19 15.69 17.47
CA PRO A 270 34.87 15.14 17.22
C PRO A 270 34.05 15.29 18.51
N SER A 271 32.96 16.04 18.43
CA SER A 271 31.96 16.11 19.48
C SER A 271 31.41 14.71 19.74
N THR A 272 31.65 14.20 20.94
CA THR A 272 31.07 12.98 21.49
C THR A 272 29.58 13.18 21.73
N ASN A 273 28.78 13.24 20.65
CA ASN A 273 27.34 13.08 20.73
C ASN A 273 27.05 11.59 20.56
N THR A 274 26.37 11.02 21.53
CA THR A 274 26.01 9.60 21.63
C THR A 274 25.46 9.09 20.30
N GLU A 275 26.02 7.97 19.80
CA GLU A 275 25.67 7.30 18.53
C GLU A 275 24.22 6.78 18.51
N ARG A 276 23.24 7.68 18.53
CA ARG A 276 21.83 7.32 18.41
C ARG A 276 21.53 7.11 16.94
N LEU A 277 20.98 5.94 16.60
CA LEU A 277 20.44 5.66 15.28
C LEU A 277 19.38 6.71 14.93
N GLN A 278 19.56 7.40 13.80
CA GLN A 278 18.63 8.41 13.29
C GLN A 278 17.94 7.94 12.00
N LEU A 279 18.62 7.17 11.16
CA LEU A 279 18.09 6.71 9.88
C LEU A 279 18.36 5.23 9.64
N LEU A 280 17.31 4.48 9.33
CA LEU A 280 17.42 3.15 8.75
C LEU A 280 17.33 3.26 7.23
N VAL A 281 18.28 2.67 6.52
CA VAL A 281 18.35 2.61 5.06
C VAL A 281 18.06 1.18 4.62
N ILE A 282 17.10 1.00 3.72
CA ILE A 282 16.70 -0.32 3.21
C ILE A 282 16.66 -0.35 1.68
N ASP A 283 16.84 -1.54 1.10
CA ASP A 283 16.31 -1.87 -0.22
C ASP A 283 14.92 -2.50 -0.05
N PRO A 284 13.86 -1.98 -0.68
CA PRO A 284 12.56 -2.62 -0.61
C PRO A 284 12.59 -4.06 -1.15
N TYR A 285 13.33 -4.33 -2.22
CA TYR A 285 13.52 -5.68 -2.75
C TYR A 285 14.38 -6.48 -1.78
N GLY A 286 13.93 -7.69 -1.43
CA GLY A 286 14.61 -8.53 -0.43
C GLY A 286 14.35 -8.12 1.02
N THR A 287 14.07 -6.85 1.34
CA THR A 287 13.74 -6.44 2.72
C THR A 287 12.24 -6.48 3.00
N ILE A 288 11.44 -5.67 2.30
CA ILE A 288 9.98 -5.59 2.54
C ILE A 288 9.18 -6.38 1.52
N PHE A 289 9.73 -6.64 0.34
CA PHE A 289 9.21 -7.60 -0.62
C PHE A 289 9.93 -8.95 -0.48
N LYS A 290 9.20 -10.03 -0.73
CA LYS A 290 9.69 -11.41 -0.65
C LYS A 290 10.59 -11.70 -1.86
N GLU A 291 11.64 -12.46 -1.61
CA GLU A 291 12.64 -12.84 -2.61
C GLU A 291 12.64 -14.37 -2.70
N GLU A 292 11.53 -14.97 -3.18
CA GLU A 292 11.50 -16.41 -3.51
C GLU A 292 12.41 -16.73 -4.69
N THR A 293 12.51 -15.76 -5.61
CA THR A 293 13.41 -15.71 -6.75
C THR A 293 14.12 -14.36 -6.76
N THR A 294 15.23 -14.25 -7.49
CA THR A 294 15.90 -12.94 -7.63
C THR A 294 14.96 -11.94 -8.32
N PRO A 295 15.09 -10.62 -8.06
CA PRO A 295 14.22 -9.61 -8.70
C PRO A 295 14.20 -9.71 -10.24
N LEU A 296 15.32 -10.12 -10.85
CA LEU A 296 15.44 -10.29 -12.29
C LEU A 296 14.70 -11.55 -12.80
N GLU A 297 14.69 -12.64 -12.03
CA GLU A 297 13.91 -13.84 -12.35
C GLU A 297 12.41 -13.57 -12.24
N HIS A 298 11.98 -12.83 -11.22
CA HIS A 298 10.58 -12.38 -11.10
C HIS A 298 10.15 -11.54 -12.31
N LEU A 299 10.98 -10.55 -12.69
CA LEU A 299 10.75 -9.72 -13.87
C LEU A 299 10.65 -10.56 -15.15
N LYS A 300 11.52 -11.56 -15.31
CA LYS A 300 11.47 -12.46 -16.46
C LYS A 300 10.17 -13.27 -16.50
N THR A 301 9.76 -13.82 -15.36
CA THR A 301 8.50 -14.58 -15.27
C THR A 301 7.30 -13.70 -15.63
N PHE A 302 7.27 -12.46 -15.15
CA PHE A 302 6.23 -11.49 -15.52
C PHE A 302 6.20 -11.24 -17.03
N ILE A 303 7.36 -10.98 -17.65
CA ILE A 303 7.46 -10.75 -19.10
C ILE A 303 6.98 -11.96 -19.90
N ASN A 304 7.39 -13.18 -19.51
CA ASN A 304 6.99 -14.41 -20.20
C ASN A 304 5.47 -14.67 -20.11
N ASN A 305 4.85 -14.37 -18.97
CA ASN A 305 3.40 -14.52 -18.78
C ASN A 305 2.58 -13.57 -19.67
N LYS A 306 3.21 -12.48 -20.13
CA LYS A 306 2.64 -11.47 -21.04
C LYS A 306 3.06 -11.69 -22.49
N GLU A 307 3.50 -12.91 -22.84
CA GLU A 307 3.98 -13.30 -24.17
C GLU A 307 5.21 -12.50 -24.66
N GLY A 308 5.91 -11.80 -23.76
CA GLY A 308 7.18 -11.16 -24.06
C GLY A 308 8.26 -12.21 -24.32
N ASN A 309 9.21 -11.88 -25.20
CA ASN A 309 10.27 -12.80 -25.60
C ASN A 309 11.61 -12.08 -25.57
N ILE A 310 12.40 -12.37 -24.53
CA ILE A 310 13.73 -11.81 -24.35
C ILE A 310 14.66 -12.85 -23.71
N ASP A 311 15.91 -12.89 -24.15
CA ASP A 311 16.90 -13.76 -23.53
C ASP A 311 17.42 -13.17 -22.19
N ASN A 312 18.08 -14.01 -21.39
CA ASN A 312 18.53 -13.59 -20.05
C ASN A 312 19.62 -12.51 -20.07
N GLU A 313 20.54 -12.56 -21.04
CA GLU A 313 21.67 -11.63 -21.11
C GLU A 313 21.17 -10.28 -21.60
N GLU A 314 20.31 -10.27 -22.61
CA GLU A 314 19.65 -9.07 -23.12
C GLU A 314 18.75 -8.44 -22.05
N LEU A 315 17.94 -9.23 -21.33
CA LEU A 315 17.12 -8.72 -20.22
C LEU A 315 17.99 -8.07 -19.14
N LEU A 316 19.11 -8.71 -18.77
CA LEU A 316 20.03 -8.18 -17.77
C LEU A 316 20.64 -6.85 -18.21
N ASP A 317 21.05 -6.73 -19.47
CA ASP A 317 21.66 -5.52 -20.02
C ASP A 317 20.66 -4.36 -20.13
N ILE A 318 19.46 -4.63 -20.64
CA ILE A 318 18.40 -3.61 -20.79
C ILE A 318 17.91 -3.18 -19.41
N HIS A 319 17.65 -4.11 -18.48
CA HIS A 319 17.28 -3.79 -17.10
C HIS A 319 18.38 -2.97 -16.41
N ARG A 320 19.65 -3.33 -16.61
CA ARG A 320 20.78 -2.56 -16.07
C ARG A 320 20.87 -1.15 -16.67
N SER A 321 20.55 -0.99 -17.94
CA SER A 321 20.52 0.30 -18.62
C SER A 321 19.39 1.18 -18.08
N GLY A 322 18.19 0.62 -17.91
CA GLY A 322 17.02 1.32 -17.38
C GLY A 322 17.17 1.73 -15.91
N THR A 323 17.65 0.83 -15.05
CA THR A 323 18.00 1.17 -13.65
C THR A 323 19.17 2.14 -13.52
N MET A 324 19.84 2.51 -14.61
CA MET A 324 20.85 3.60 -14.66
C MET A 324 20.27 4.89 -15.26
N GLY A 325 18.96 4.96 -15.51
CA GLY A 325 18.29 6.12 -16.08
C GLY A 325 18.52 6.32 -17.58
N LYS A 326 19.07 5.33 -18.29
CA LYS A 326 19.30 5.43 -19.74
C LYS A 326 18.08 5.06 -20.57
N LEU A 327 17.09 4.41 -19.95
CA LEU A 327 15.83 3.98 -20.55
C LEU A 327 14.73 4.23 -19.54
N THR A 328 13.59 4.71 -20.00
CA THR A 328 12.35 4.77 -19.22
C THR A 328 11.74 3.38 -19.07
N ALA A 329 10.83 3.21 -18.11
CA ALA A 329 10.09 1.95 -17.97
C ALA A 329 9.25 1.65 -19.22
N SER A 330 8.71 2.68 -19.88
CA SER A 330 7.98 2.52 -21.14
C SER A 330 8.85 1.99 -22.29
N GLU A 331 10.07 2.51 -22.43
CA GLU A 331 11.02 2.02 -23.44
C GLU A 331 11.48 0.60 -23.12
N PHE A 332 11.68 0.29 -21.83
CA PHE A 332 11.97 -1.05 -21.37
C PHE A 332 10.89 -2.05 -21.83
N TRP A 333 9.60 -1.76 -21.55
CA TRP A 333 8.51 -2.66 -21.94
C TRP A 333 8.45 -2.93 -23.46
N LYS A 334 8.67 -1.89 -24.26
CA LYS A 334 8.72 -2.03 -25.73
C LYS A 334 9.87 -2.91 -26.19
N GLN A 335 11.04 -2.79 -25.56
CA GLN A 335 12.22 -3.58 -25.93
C GLN A 335 12.08 -5.05 -25.57
N VAL A 336 11.35 -5.37 -24.49
CA VAL A 336 11.05 -6.77 -24.11
C VAL A 336 9.85 -7.36 -24.86
N GLY A 337 9.28 -6.62 -25.82
CA GLY A 337 8.24 -7.10 -26.73
C GLY A 337 6.79 -6.85 -26.27
N LEU A 338 6.58 -6.10 -25.18
CA LEU A 338 5.24 -5.80 -24.68
C LEU A 338 4.68 -4.53 -25.33
N THR A 339 3.44 -4.61 -25.82
CA THR A 339 2.77 -3.52 -26.57
C THR A 339 1.59 -2.88 -25.84
N GLU A 340 1.28 -3.39 -24.64
CA GLU A 340 0.25 -2.84 -23.75
C GLU A 340 0.60 -1.43 -23.26
N ILE A 341 -0.36 -0.77 -22.61
CA ILE A 341 -0.19 0.57 -22.04
C ILE A 341 0.90 0.52 -20.96
N PRO A 342 2.00 1.29 -21.08
CA PRO A 342 3.14 1.22 -20.17
C PRO A 342 2.80 1.41 -18.70
N ASP A 343 1.86 2.32 -18.39
CA ASP A 343 1.45 2.58 -17.00
C ASP A 343 0.64 1.42 -16.41
N SER A 344 -0.12 0.70 -17.23
CA SER A 344 -0.79 -0.55 -16.82
C SER A 344 0.25 -1.61 -16.52
N LEU A 345 1.22 -1.82 -17.42
CA LEU A 345 2.31 -2.77 -17.21
C LEU A 345 3.14 -2.46 -15.97
N ASN A 346 3.45 -1.18 -15.72
CA ASN A 346 4.13 -0.74 -14.49
C ASN A 346 3.34 -1.14 -13.25
N ARG A 347 2.03 -0.81 -13.24
CA ARG A 347 1.14 -1.10 -12.11
C ARG A 347 0.97 -2.60 -11.88
N GLU A 348 0.78 -3.38 -12.94
CA GLU A 348 0.65 -4.83 -12.88
C GLU A 348 1.94 -5.50 -12.42
N TYR A 349 3.10 -5.06 -12.93
CA TYR A 349 4.40 -5.55 -12.47
C TYR A 349 4.59 -5.26 -10.98
N VAL A 350 4.32 -4.04 -10.52
CA VAL A 350 4.44 -3.69 -9.11
C VAL A 350 3.46 -4.48 -8.25
N LYS A 351 2.20 -4.65 -8.68
CA LYS A 351 1.21 -5.47 -7.96
C LYS A 351 1.60 -6.95 -7.90
N SER A 352 2.38 -7.45 -8.86
CA SER A 352 2.88 -8.83 -8.85
C SER A 352 3.95 -9.09 -7.79
N LEU A 353 4.52 -8.04 -7.19
CA LEU A 353 5.50 -8.17 -6.11
C LEU A 353 4.83 -8.68 -4.83
N GLN A 354 5.37 -9.75 -4.26
CA GLN A 354 4.85 -10.31 -3.02
C GLN A 354 5.40 -9.58 -1.81
N PHE A 355 4.52 -9.04 -0.97
CA PHE A 355 4.93 -8.40 0.28
C PHE A 355 5.45 -9.44 1.30
N ARG A 356 6.59 -9.18 1.94
CA ARG A 356 7.21 -10.09 2.91
C ARG A 356 6.36 -10.17 4.18
N SER A 357 6.15 -11.40 4.68
CA SER A 357 5.54 -11.64 5.99
C SER A 357 6.28 -10.88 7.10
N GLY A 358 5.55 -10.06 7.87
CA GLY A 358 6.10 -9.21 8.92
C GLY A 358 6.74 -7.89 8.45
N GLY A 359 6.77 -7.60 7.14
CA GLY A 359 7.30 -6.32 6.63
C GLY A 359 6.44 -5.11 7.04
N LYS A 360 5.11 -5.25 7.06
CA LYS A 360 4.18 -4.18 7.47
C LYS A 360 4.38 -3.87 8.96
N ASP A 361 4.47 -4.91 9.78
CA ASP A 361 4.77 -4.79 11.21
C ASP A 361 6.16 -4.19 11.46
N PHE A 362 7.15 -4.54 10.63
CA PHE A 362 8.49 -3.97 10.72
C PHE A 362 8.46 -2.45 10.51
N LEU A 363 7.85 -1.97 9.42
CA LEU A 363 7.70 -0.54 9.15
C LEU A 363 6.86 0.16 10.24
N LYS A 364 5.76 -0.44 10.67
CA LYS A 364 4.92 0.07 11.77
C LYS A 364 5.69 0.20 13.08
N ASN A 365 6.54 -0.77 13.41
CA ASN A 365 7.37 -0.74 14.62
C ASN A 365 8.47 0.32 14.54
N LEU A 366 9.06 0.56 13.36
CA LEU A 366 10.01 1.66 13.15
C LEU A 366 9.32 3.01 13.35
N HIS A 367 8.14 3.19 12.76
CA HIS A 367 7.34 4.39 12.91
C HIS A 367 6.96 4.65 14.38
N LYS A 368 6.45 3.63 15.09
CA LYS A 368 6.13 3.73 16.55
C LYS A 368 7.34 4.11 17.40
N ARG A 369 8.55 3.71 16.98
CA ARG A 369 9.81 4.00 17.69
C ARG A 369 10.43 5.35 17.27
N GLY A 370 9.81 6.05 16.32
CA GLY A 370 10.33 7.32 15.79
C GLY A 370 11.65 7.16 15.04
N ILE A 371 11.92 5.97 14.46
CA ILE A 371 13.09 5.73 13.62
C ILE A 371 12.72 6.10 12.19
N ALA A 372 13.42 7.08 11.62
CA ALA A 372 13.23 7.46 10.23
C ALA A 372 13.72 6.34 9.30
N VAL A 373 13.03 6.16 8.19
CA VAL A 373 13.34 5.14 7.18
C VAL A 373 13.58 5.82 5.84
N SER A 374 14.59 5.36 5.14
CA SER A 374 14.94 5.78 3.79
C SER A 374 15.15 4.55 2.90
N VAL A 375 14.87 4.72 1.61
CA VAL A 375 15.09 3.70 0.59
C VAL A 375 16.29 4.07 -0.27
N VAL A 376 17.14 3.09 -0.55
CA VAL A 376 18.16 3.15 -1.61
C VAL A 376 18.05 1.89 -2.47
N THR A 377 17.56 2.05 -3.70
CA THR A 377 17.19 0.93 -4.57
C THR A 377 17.77 1.05 -5.98
N ASN A 378 18.07 -0.10 -6.58
CA ASN A 378 18.43 -0.21 -7.99
C ASN A 378 17.17 -0.49 -8.80
N ASP A 379 16.44 0.55 -9.20
CA ASP A 379 15.09 0.41 -9.74
C ASP A 379 14.83 1.47 -10.84
N PHE A 380 13.70 1.33 -11.53
CA PHE A 380 13.11 2.38 -12.36
C PHE A 380 12.36 3.38 -11.48
N THR A 381 12.40 4.66 -11.86
CA THR A 381 11.72 5.74 -11.15
C THR A 381 10.22 5.51 -11.13
N GLU A 382 9.66 5.08 -12.25
CA GLU A 382 8.24 4.80 -12.41
C GLU A 382 7.79 3.64 -11.52
N TRP A 383 8.57 2.56 -11.43
CA TRP A 383 8.26 1.41 -10.57
C TRP A 383 8.38 1.78 -9.09
N SER A 384 9.44 2.48 -8.70
CA SER A 384 9.62 2.98 -7.33
C SER A 384 8.51 3.96 -6.92
N THR A 385 8.05 4.82 -7.82
CA THR A 385 6.91 5.72 -7.58
C THR A 385 5.62 4.92 -7.39
N GLN A 386 5.35 3.94 -8.26
CA GLN A 386 4.19 3.05 -8.12
C GLN A 386 4.23 2.23 -6.82
N ILE A 387 5.41 1.74 -6.40
CA ILE A 387 5.58 1.07 -5.11
C ILE A 387 5.21 2.01 -3.95
N CYS A 388 5.68 3.26 -4.00
CA CYS A 388 5.34 4.25 -2.98
C CYS A 388 3.83 4.50 -2.89
N GLU A 389 3.17 4.64 -4.04
CA GLU A 389 1.75 4.92 -4.15
C GLU A 389 0.88 3.73 -3.72
N ILE A 390 1.10 2.55 -4.32
CA ILE A 390 0.27 1.36 -4.13
C ILE A 390 0.36 0.83 -2.69
N TYR A 391 1.54 0.89 -2.07
CA TYR A 391 1.76 0.33 -0.73
C TYR A 391 1.75 1.39 0.39
N GLY A 392 1.37 2.63 0.09
CA GLY A 392 1.23 3.69 1.10
C GLY A 392 2.55 4.06 1.79
N LEU A 393 3.67 4.06 1.05
CA LEU A 393 5.02 4.27 1.60
C LEU A 393 5.50 5.73 1.49
N GLN A 394 4.60 6.68 1.24
CA GLN A 394 4.92 8.11 1.09
C GLN A 394 5.47 8.75 2.37
N GLY A 395 5.45 8.05 3.51
CA GLY A 395 6.12 8.50 4.74
C GLY A 395 7.62 8.18 4.81
N ILE A 396 8.15 7.39 3.87
CA ILE A 396 9.55 6.97 3.81
C ILE A 396 10.34 7.97 2.99
N HIS A 397 11.28 8.68 3.63
CA HIS A 397 12.10 9.68 2.96
C HIS A 397 13.52 9.77 3.55
N PRO A 398 14.53 10.03 2.69
CA PRO A 398 14.43 10.15 1.23
C PRO A 398 14.26 8.78 0.54
N TRP A 399 13.68 8.77 -0.66
CA TRP A 399 13.60 7.59 -1.54
C TRP A 399 14.58 7.80 -2.69
N ILE A 400 15.69 7.06 -2.67
CA ILE A 400 16.78 7.20 -3.64
C ILE A 400 16.71 6.06 -4.65
N THR A 401 16.27 6.39 -5.87
CA THR A 401 16.17 5.45 -6.99
C THR A 401 17.35 5.63 -7.93
N SER A 402 18.04 4.55 -8.28
CA SER A 402 19.24 4.64 -9.12
C SER A 402 19.02 5.26 -10.50
N SER A 403 17.84 5.09 -11.11
CA SER A 403 17.51 5.68 -12.41
C SER A 403 17.40 7.20 -12.38
N ASP A 404 17.01 7.81 -11.25
CA ASP A 404 16.93 9.27 -11.11
C ASP A 404 18.31 9.93 -11.14
N TYR A 405 19.32 9.23 -10.61
CA TYR A 405 20.64 9.79 -10.39
C TYR A 405 21.72 9.21 -11.32
N GLY A 406 21.40 8.15 -12.07
CA GLY A 406 22.33 7.47 -12.96
C GLY A 406 23.47 6.73 -12.23
N VAL A 407 23.26 6.39 -10.97
CA VAL A 407 24.25 5.70 -10.11
C VAL A 407 23.55 4.54 -9.42
N ARG A 408 24.15 3.35 -9.48
CA ARG A 408 23.61 2.12 -8.89
C ARG A 408 24.42 1.65 -7.69
N LYS A 409 23.77 0.98 -6.75
CA LYS A 409 24.45 0.13 -5.77
C LYS A 409 25.32 -0.91 -6.50
N PRO A 410 26.55 -1.20 -6.02
CA PRO A 410 27.14 -0.77 -4.76
C PRO A 410 28.05 0.48 -4.84
N ASP A 411 27.92 1.33 -5.86
CA ASP A 411 28.74 2.53 -6.02
C ASP A 411 28.55 3.49 -4.82
N PRO A 412 29.62 3.96 -4.14
CA PRO A 412 29.51 4.84 -2.99
C PRO A 412 28.80 6.17 -3.28
N ALA A 413 28.76 6.64 -4.53
CA ALA A 413 28.10 7.89 -4.88
C ALA A 413 26.58 7.86 -4.59
N ILE A 414 25.93 6.68 -4.59
CA ILE A 414 24.51 6.57 -4.23
C ILE A 414 24.26 6.85 -2.74
N LEU A 415 25.22 6.52 -1.88
CA LEU A 415 25.17 6.82 -0.45
C LEU A 415 25.52 8.28 -0.16
N GLU A 416 26.31 8.92 -1.03
CA GLU A 416 26.53 10.37 -0.97
C GLU A 416 25.25 11.14 -1.29
N ILE A 417 24.49 10.69 -2.31
CA ILE A 417 23.17 11.25 -2.63
C ILE A 417 22.22 11.10 -1.44
N LEU A 418 22.20 9.94 -0.78
CA LEU A 418 21.43 9.72 0.43
C LEU A 418 21.82 10.69 1.56
N ASN A 419 23.11 10.88 1.81
CA ASN A 419 23.61 11.79 2.84
C ASN A 419 23.20 13.24 2.56
N ARG A 420 23.34 13.69 1.30
CA ARG A 420 22.92 15.04 0.90
C ARG A 420 21.41 15.25 1.01
N SER A 421 20.62 14.22 0.68
CA SER A 421 19.16 14.28 0.68
C SER A 421 18.55 14.18 2.10
N SER A 422 19.16 13.36 2.97
CA SER A 422 18.71 13.18 4.36
C SER A 422 19.29 14.20 5.32
N GLY A 423 20.49 14.72 5.06
CA GLY A 423 21.25 15.56 5.99
C GLY A 423 21.79 14.80 7.20
N ILE A 424 21.73 13.46 7.21
CA ILE A 424 22.10 12.63 8.36
C ILE A 424 23.51 12.08 8.16
N ALA A 425 24.37 12.27 9.17
CA ALA A 425 25.74 11.77 9.15
C ALA A 425 25.77 10.23 9.07
N TYR A 426 26.71 9.68 8.29
CA TYR A 426 26.85 8.23 8.07
C TYR A 426 26.88 7.41 9.36
N GLN A 427 27.53 7.89 10.41
CA GLN A 427 27.64 7.19 11.70
C GLN A 427 26.30 7.06 12.45
N SER A 428 25.30 7.87 12.06
CA SER A 428 23.93 7.82 12.58
C SER A 428 22.97 7.02 11.68
N CYS A 429 23.49 6.39 10.62
CA CYS A 429 22.74 5.55 9.71
C CYS A 429 22.99 4.06 9.99
N LEU A 430 21.96 3.25 9.80
CA LEU A 430 22.02 1.79 9.76
C LEU A 430 21.51 1.31 8.41
N VAL A 431 22.29 0.49 7.71
CA VAL A 431 21.87 -0.13 6.44
C VAL A 431 21.44 -1.56 6.69
N LEU A 432 20.23 -1.91 6.25
CA LEU A 432 19.69 -3.27 6.23
C LEU A 432 19.47 -3.67 4.77
N ASP A 433 20.22 -4.65 4.30
CA ASP A 433 20.18 -5.10 2.90
C ASP A 433 20.52 -6.61 2.84
N THR A 434 20.14 -7.27 1.75
CA THR A 434 20.52 -8.66 1.44
C THR A 434 21.86 -8.71 0.68
N ALA A 435 22.26 -7.63 0.01
CA ALA A 435 23.49 -7.55 -0.78
C ALA A 435 24.71 -7.14 0.07
N THR A 436 25.58 -8.10 0.35
CA THR A 436 26.79 -7.90 1.19
C THR A 436 27.79 -6.91 0.60
N ASN A 437 27.92 -6.83 -0.73
CA ASN A 437 28.79 -5.85 -1.39
C ASN A 437 28.35 -4.40 -1.17
N PHE A 438 27.05 -4.14 -0.99
CA PHE A 438 26.55 -2.81 -0.66
C PHE A 438 26.76 -2.49 0.82
N LEU A 439 26.61 -3.49 1.70
CA LEU A 439 26.95 -3.35 3.12
C LEU A 439 28.45 -3.05 3.31
N ASP A 440 29.32 -3.64 2.51
CA ASP A 440 30.75 -3.34 2.49
C ASP A 440 31.04 -1.85 2.16
N THR A 441 30.37 -1.32 1.14
CA THR A 441 30.45 0.10 0.77
C THR A 441 29.95 0.99 1.91
N ALA A 442 28.80 0.66 2.49
CA ALA A 442 28.21 1.42 3.60
C ALA A 442 29.11 1.44 4.85
N GLN A 443 29.68 0.28 5.21
CA GLN A 443 30.60 0.16 6.34
C GLN A 443 31.87 1.00 6.12
N THR A 444 32.38 1.06 4.88
CA THR A 444 33.56 1.86 4.52
C THR A 444 33.31 3.37 4.72
N LEU A 445 32.07 3.82 4.52
CA LEU A 445 31.64 5.20 4.79
C LEU A 445 31.31 5.48 6.26
N GLY A 446 31.40 4.47 7.13
CA GLY A 446 31.17 4.58 8.57
C GLY A 446 29.74 4.35 9.02
N MET A 447 28.87 3.80 8.15
CA MET A 447 27.52 3.40 8.53
C MET A 447 27.52 2.08 9.31
N LYS A 448 26.53 1.91 10.19
CA LYS A 448 26.25 0.60 10.79
C LYS A 448 25.54 -0.26 9.75
N THR A 449 25.73 -1.58 9.81
CA THR A 449 25.19 -2.51 8.81
C THR A 449 24.59 -3.73 9.46
N VAL A 450 23.47 -4.22 8.93
CA VAL A 450 22.88 -5.50 9.27
C VAL A 450 22.57 -6.24 7.97
N HIS A 451 22.98 -7.49 7.89
CA HIS A 451 22.69 -8.37 6.75
C HIS A 451 21.38 -9.12 7.01
N LEU A 452 20.39 -8.93 6.14
CA LEU A 452 19.19 -9.76 6.16
C LEU A 452 19.46 -11.05 5.38
N ASN A 453 19.57 -12.17 6.09
CA ASN A 453 19.82 -13.47 5.48
C ASN A 453 18.78 -14.50 5.97
N PRO A 454 17.67 -14.67 5.24
CA PRO A 454 16.61 -15.63 5.60
C PRO A 454 17.10 -17.09 5.65
N GLU A 455 18.08 -17.44 4.81
CA GLU A 455 18.59 -18.81 4.60
C GLU A 455 19.79 -19.17 5.48
N ALA A 456 20.23 -18.27 6.36
CA ALA A 456 21.41 -18.51 7.20
C ALA A 456 21.22 -19.70 8.16
N ASN A 457 22.17 -20.64 8.15
CA ASN A 457 22.30 -21.69 9.18
C ASN A 457 22.96 -21.13 10.45
N LYS A 458 22.68 -21.73 11.64
CA LYS A 458 23.08 -21.19 12.97
C LYS A 458 24.60 -21.11 13.21
N THR A 459 25.40 -21.65 12.30
CA THR A 459 26.82 -21.96 12.49
C THR A 459 27.77 -21.11 11.64
N ASP A 460 27.28 -20.06 10.97
CA ASP A 460 28.12 -19.23 10.10
C ASP A 460 28.88 -18.16 10.93
N THR A 461 29.93 -18.58 11.61
CA THR A 461 30.70 -17.79 12.59
C THR A 461 31.66 -16.76 11.97
N ASN A 462 31.61 -16.55 10.65
CA ASN A 462 32.57 -15.72 9.90
C ASN A 462 31.92 -14.60 9.09
N GLN A 463 30.79 -14.06 9.56
CA GLN A 463 30.07 -12.99 8.86
C GLN A 463 30.62 -11.60 9.23
N LYS A 464 31.05 -10.84 8.21
CA LYS A 464 31.59 -9.48 8.31
C LYS A 464 30.59 -8.45 8.87
N HIS A 465 29.30 -8.73 8.71
CA HIS A 465 28.19 -7.90 9.19
C HIS A 465 27.32 -8.72 10.16
N PRO A 466 26.79 -8.13 11.24
CA PRO A 466 25.73 -8.74 12.04
C PRO A 466 24.55 -9.14 11.15
N SER A 467 23.99 -10.32 11.36
CA SER A 467 22.88 -10.81 10.54
C SER A 467 21.61 -11.07 11.34
N VAL A 468 20.48 -10.89 10.66
CA VAL A 468 19.14 -11.25 11.14
C VAL A 468 18.48 -12.14 10.10
N ARG A 469 17.67 -13.10 10.56
CA ARG A 469 16.94 -13.99 9.64
C ARG A 469 15.54 -13.49 9.35
N ARG A 470 14.95 -12.85 10.35
CA ARG A 470 13.57 -12.33 10.33
C ARG A 470 13.58 -10.89 10.78
N LEU A 471 12.72 -10.08 10.15
CA LEU A 471 12.60 -8.65 10.48
C LEU A 471 12.24 -8.40 11.95
N ASN A 472 11.55 -9.34 12.61
CA ASN A 472 11.22 -9.22 14.04
C ASN A 472 12.44 -9.39 14.98
N GLU A 473 13.53 -10.00 14.52
CA GLU A 473 14.77 -10.15 15.31
C GLU A 473 15.51 -8.82 15.41
N PHE A 474 15.27 -7.90 14.48
CA PHE A 474 15.82 -6.55 14.49
C PHE A 474 15.53 -5.79 15.80
N PHE A 475 14.42 -6.10 16.47
CA PHE A 475 14.01 -5.43 17.71
C PHE A 475 14.32 -6.22 18.99
N LYS A 476 14.86 -7.45 18.90
CA LYS A 476 15.04 -8.36 20.07
C LYS A 476 16.25 -8.02 20.95
N GLY A 477 16.99 -6.96 20.65
CA GLY A 477 18.25 -6.59 21.33
C GLY A 477 18.18 -5.38 22.28
N GLN A 478 17.01 -5.04 22.84
CA GLN A 478 16.88 -3.98 23.86
C GLN A 478 16.43 -4.53 25.20
#